data_AF-A0A958SIJ2-F1
#
_entry.id   AF-A0A958SIJ2-F1
#
_cell.length_a   1.000
_cell.length_b   1.000
_cell.length_c   1.000
_cell.angle_alpha   90.00
_cell.angle_beta   90.00
_cell.angle_gamma   90.00
#
_symmetry.space_group_name_H-M   'P 1'
#
loop_
_entity.id
_entity.type
_entity.pdbx_description
1 polymer ?
#
loop_
_entity_poly.entity_id
_entity_poly.type
_entity_poly.pdbx_seq_one_letter_code
_entity_poly.pdbx_strand_id
1 'polypeptide(L)'
;MDSGKDSLVNELYFELVQVISESNGISLPDTLELLSESPHFDGKGKLKKLVDEFRRLLAAYQYEDVEIETLLGHPVALGLYEFFKKFPLKYKEEHIHLTGSLSADFIFPRLKKLLEGENRELYEERISEIYGEDALPIESVEDVDRLIRLAENEYFDRYLQILYLPKLILTDRSAHEEAAFHMASELYEKYNVGSIRLKFTLSRETNNAKEQVPGIENLTSDDVVMGLYGGFKKFQGVHPNFTFQLSPCFRKESDHFDSKKYATKKDHFIAQVDELLELMERYPELEGCLTEVDTVGNERDLYRKEHFFEMQKGFRKLQYKGFRIRSHHGETWHTLNKGIQAVDNAMNIWHIDTLEHGLSLGVNPNYYFQGLYQRVVRRNMQALPLNPKSVDYREIMEMDWSVHPQVLDKLLNGVVLHSEERTKFLKTKFHTAREVESYQHDVLNRLLTKKVNLTSLPSSNKKLTNYFFSYKDHPFSWWEKKGMILGVGTDNYITLNTNYILEVLKILFSDPEDLKITKLLMITTGETRRAYISQLLWQMRENTLKGLD
;
A
#
# COMPACT_ATOMS: atom_id res chain seq x y z
N MET A 1 21.36 10.22 -22.48
CA MET A 1 20.67 8.92 -22.26
C MET A 1 21.33 7.91 -23.18
N ASP A 2 21.68 6.77 -22.63
CA ASP A 2 22.63 5.80 -23.18
C ASP A 2 21.92 4.90 -24.22
N SER A 3 22.00 5.26 -25.50
CA SER A 3 21.28 4.58 -26.61
C SER A 3 21.53 3.08 -26.69
N GLY A 4 22.65 2.60 -26.15
CA GLY A 4 22.97 1.17 -26.05
C GLY A 4 22.19 0.42 -24.97
N LYS A 5 21.84 1.08 -23.85
CA LYS A 5 21.05 0.47 -22.77
C LYS A 5 19.59 0.27 -23.20
N ASP A 6 19.01 1.27 -23.86
CA ASP A 6 17.63 1.21 -24.34
C ASP A 6 17.45 0.13 -25.42
N SER A 7 18.46 -0.07 -26.28
CA SER A 7 18.48 -1.17 -27.27
C SER A 7 18.44 -2.54 -26.60
N LEU A 8 19.22 -2.76 -25.54
CA LEU A 8 19.26 -4.05 -24.84
C LEU A 8 17.97 -4.36 -24.08
N VAL A 9 17.37 -3.35 -23.43
CA VAL A 9 16.10 -3.51 -22.73
C VAL A 9 15.00 -3.91 -23.71
N ASN A 10 14.97 -3.28 -24.90
CA ASN A 10 14.02 -3.65 -25.94
C ASN A 10 14.24 -5.08 -26.42
N GLU A 11 15.47 -5.50 -26.71
CA GLU A 11 15.76 -6.89 -27.09
C GLU A 11 15.33 -7.89 -26.01
N LEU A 12 15.60 -7.62 -24.73
CA LEU A 12 15.13 -8.46 -23.62
C LEU A 12 13.60 -8.50 -23.53
N TYR A 13 12.92 -7.37 -23.71
CA TYR A 13 11.46 -7.30 -23.77
C TYR A 13 10.90 -8.20 -24.88
N PHE A 14 11.45 -8.15 -26.10
CA PHE A 14 11.01 -8.99 -27.22
C PHE A 14 11.07 -10.48 -26.86
N GLU A 15 12.19 -10.89 -26.28
CA GLU A 15 12.47 -12.29 -25.95
C GLU A 15 11.63 -12.77 -24.77
N LEU A 16 11.42 -11.91 -23.76
CA LEU A 16 10.49 -12.17 -22.66
C LEU A 16 9.05 -12.37 -23.16
N VAL A 17 8.58 -11.54 -24.10
CA VAL A 17 7.24 -11.71 -24.69
C VAL A 17 7.12 -13.08 -25.37
N GLN A 18 8.14 -13.52 -26.11
CA GLN A 18 8.13 -14.83 -26.75
C GLN A 18 8.05 -15.97 -25.71
N VAL A 19 8.99 -16.02 -24.77
CA VAL A 19 9.06 -17.11 -23.79
C VAL A 19 7.83 -17.14 -22.88
N ILE A 20 7.37 -15.98 -22.39
CA ILE A 20 6.22 -15.90 -21.49
C ILE A 20 4.92 -16.31 -22.21
N SER A 21 4.75 -15.94 -23.49
CA SER A 21 3.57 -16.33 -24.26
C SER A 21 3.55 -17.82 -24.60
N GLU A 22 4.69 -18.41 -24.96
CA GLU A 22 4.82 -19.83 -25.29
C GLU A 22 4.68 -20.77 -24.08
N SER A 23 5.21 -20.34 -22.93
CA SER A 23 5.10 -21.09 -21.67
C SER A 23 3.78 -20.85 -20.93
N ASN A 24 2.97 -19.87 -21.37
CA ASN A 24 1.82 -19.37 -20.64
C ASN A 24 2.20 -18.92 -19.21
N GLY A 25 3.20 -18.03 -19.12
CA GLY A 25 3.58 -17.30 -17.90
C GLY A 25 3.77 -18.17 -16.66
N ILE A 26 4.76 -19.06 -16.72
CA ILE A 26 5.18 -19.92 -15.61
C ILE A 26 5.93 -19.13 -14.51
N SER A 27 6.63 -19.83 -13.61
CA SER A 27 7.46 -19.21 -12.58
C SER A 27 8.56 -18.36 -13.22
N LEU A 28 9.09 -17.39 -12.47
CA LEU A 28 10.15 -16.54 -12.98
C LEU A 28 11.46 -17.32 -13.25
N PRO A 29 11.94 -18.22 -12.36
CA PRO A 29 13.15 -19.02 -12.60
C PRO A 29 13.06 -19.88 -13.86
N ASP A 30 11.95 -20.58 -14.07
CA ASP A 30 11.76 -21.41 -15.28
C ASP A 30 11.70 -20.53 -16.53
N THR A 31 11.05 -19.37 -16.45
CA THR A 31 11.01 -18.40 -17.56
C THR A 31 12.42 -17.92 -17.92
N LEU A 32 13.24 -17.61 -16.91
CA LEU A 32 14.62 -17.14 -17.12
C LEU A 32 15.53 -18.25 -17.62
N GLU A 33 15.31 -19.50 -17.20
CA GLU A 33 16.05 -20.66 -17.72
C GLU A 33 15.75 -20.88 -19.21
N LEU A 34 14.47 -20.93 -19.60
CA LEU A 34 14.06 -21.03 -21.00
C LEU A 34 14.60 -19.86 -21.83
N LEU A 35 14.63 -18.66 -21.26
CA LEU A 35 15.21 -17.49 -21.92
C LEU A 35 16.72 -17.63 -22.16
N SER A 36 17.49 -18.15 -21.18
CA SER A 36 18.94 -18.42 -21.34
C SER A 36 19.26 -19.51 -22.38
N GLU A 37 18.28 -20.35 -22.70
CA GLU A 37 18.36 -21.43 -23.71
C GLU A 37 17.66 -21.07 -25.03
N SER A 38 17.09 -19.86 -25.15
CA SER A 38 16.39 -19.41 -26.35
C SER A 38 17.30 -19.49 -27.59
N PRO A 39 16.89 -20.14 -28.68
CA PRO A 39 17.66 -20.16 -29.93
C PRO A 39 17.92 -18.76 -30.50
N HIS A 40 17.07 -17.77 -30.18
CA HIS A 40 17.27 -16.38 -30.59
C HIS A 40 18.45 -15.70 -29.90
N PHE A 41 19.01 -16.32 -28.85
CA PHE A 41 20.25 -15.89 -28.21
C PHE A 41 21.51 -16.41 -28.92
N ASP A 42 21.37 -17.27 -29.94
CA ASP A 42 22.50 -17.76 -30.72
C ASP A 42 23.23 -16.58 -31.41
N GLY A 43 24.52 -16.43 -31.09
CA GLY A 43 25.32 -15.27 -31.51
C GLY A 43 25.15 -14.01 -30.66
N LYS A 44 24.16 -13.94 -29.75
CA LYS A 44 23.90 -12.82 -28.83
C LYS A 44 24.42 -13.10 -27.41
N GLY A 45 25.70 -13.45 -27.29
CA GLY A 45 26.32 -13.82 -26.00
C GLY A 45 26.20 -12.77 -24.87
N LYS A 46 25.90 -11.51 -25.19
CA LYS A 46 25.64 -10.45 -24.20
C LYS A 46 24.28 -10.60 -23.51
N LEU A 47 23.21 -10.94 -24.23
CA LEU A 47 21.88 -11.12 -23.64
C LEU A 47 21.85 -12.30 -22.68
N LYS A 48 22.44 -13.44 -23.11
CA LYS A 48 22.59 -14.62 -22.26
C LYS A 48 23.31 -14.31 -20.95
N LYS A 49 24.42 -13.56 -21.00
CA LYS A 49 25.15 -13.12 -19.80
C LYS A 49 24.27 -12.30 -18.84
N LEU A 50 23.44 -11.40 -19.37
CA LEU A 50 22.53 -10.59 -18.55
C LEU A 50 21.45 -11.47 -17.90
N VAL A 51 20.89 -12.44 -18.62
CA VAL A 51 19.88 -13.35 -18.03
C VAL A 51 20.52 -14.24 -16.96
N ASP A 52 21.69 -14.82 -17.22
CA ASP A 52 22.40 -15.63 -16.23
C ASP A 52 22.85 -14.82 -15.00
N GLU A 53 23.25 -13.56 -15.21
CA GLU A 53 23.52 -12.61 -14.11
C GLU A 53 22.27 -12.34 -13.29
N PHE A 54 21.14 -12.03 -13.94
CA PHE A 54 19.88 -11.78 -13.25
C PHE A 54 19.40 -13.00 -12.46
N ARG A 55 19.55 -14.22 -13.00
CA ARG A 55 19.25 -15.47 -12.28
C ARG A 55 20.07 -15.58 -10.99
N ARG A 56 21.37 -15.29 -11.05
CA ARG A 56 22.24 -15.29 -9.86
C ARG A 56 21.84 -14.21 -8.85
N LEU A 57 21.55 -12.99 -9.31
CA LEU A 57 21.11 -11.90 -8.44
C LEU A 57 19.76 -12.21 -7.79
N LEU A 58 18.83 -12.81 -8.53
CA LEU A 58 17.52 -13.22 -8.01
C LEU A 58 17.67 -14.28 -6.92
N ALA A 59 18.54 -15.28 -7.14
CA ALA A 59 18.86 -16.27 -6.11
C ALA A 59 19.53 -15.62 -4.89
N ALA A 60 20.51 -14.73 -5.10
CA ALA A 60 21.19 -14.00 -4.03
C ALA A 60 20.24 -13.11 -3.21
N TYR A 61 19.25 -12.48 -3.86
CA TYR A 61 18.18 -11.73 -3.20
C TYR A 61 17.36 -12.61 -2.23
N GLN A 62 17.06 -13.86 -2.60
CA GLN A 62 16.36 -14.78 -1.69
C GLN A 62 17.16 -15.09 -0.41
N TYR A 63 18.49 -15.07 -0.50
CA TYR A 63 19.41 -15.27 0.63
C TYR A 63 19.84 -13.98 1.35
N GLU A 64 19.25 -12.82 1.01
CA GLU A 64 19.60 -11.49 1.58
C GLU A 64 21.01 -11.00 1.25
N ASP A 65 21.65 -11.53 0.20
CA ASP A 65 22.98 -11.09 -0.23
C ASP A 65 22.92 -9.84 -1.13
N VAL A 66 21.73 -9.51 -1.65
CA VAL A 66 21.49 -8.42 -2.59
C VAL A 66 20.16 -7.73 -2.24
N GLU A 67 20.09 -6.40 -2.43
CA GLU A 67 18.87 -5.61 -2.24
C GLU A 67 17.96 -5.63 -3.48
N ILE A 68 16.66 -5.43 -3.29
CA ILE A 68 15.69 -5.49 -4.40
C ILE A 68 15.94 -4.41 -5.45
N GLU A 69 16.50 -3.27 -5.06
CA GLU A 69 16.83 -2.15 -5.95
C GLU A 69 17.88 -2.56 -6.99
N THR A 70 18.78 -3.49 -6.62
CA THR A 70 19.74 -4.07 -7.58
C THR A 70 19.02 -4.91 -8.63
N LEU A 71 17.98 -5.67 -8.25
CA LEU A 71 17.15 -6.39 -9.21
C LEU A 71 16.35 -5.44 -10.09
N LEU A 72 15.64 -4.48 -9.51
CA LEU A 72 14.77 -3.54 -10.23
C LEU A 72 15.55 -2.66 -11.22
N GLY A 73 16.81 -2.34 -10.93
CA GLY A 73 17.70 -1.59 -11.83
C GLY A 73 18.33 -2.42 -12.95
N HIS A 74 18.21 -3.75 -12.90
CA HIS A 74 18.84 -4.66 -13.86
C HIS A 74 18.11 -4.65 -15.22
N PRO A 75 18.83 -4.72 -16.37
CA PRO A 75 18.19 -4.70 -17.70
C PRO A 75 17.08 -5.73 -17.93
N VAL A 76 17.19 -6.93 -17.34
CA VAL A 76 16.13 -7.96 -17.41
C VAL A 76 14.85 -7.52 -16.69
N ALA A 77 14.97 -6.90 -15.51
CA ALA A 77 13.82 -6.35 -14.80
C ALA A 77 13.18 -5.19 -15.56
N LEU A 78 13.98 -4.35 -16.25
CA LEU A 78 13.46 -3.31 -17.15
C LEU A 78 12.75 -3.90 -18.37
N GLY A 79 13.22 -5.03 -18.91
CA GLY A 79 12.51 -5.78 -19.95
C GLY A 79 11.16 -6.31 -19.45
N LEU A 80 11.12 -6.87 -18.23
CA LEU A 80 9.87 -7.29 -17.57
C LEU A 80 8.95 -6.10 -17.28
N TYR A 81 9.50 -4.95 -16.91
CA TYR A 81 8.74 -3.72 -16.72
C TYR A 81 8.00 -3.33 -18.01
N GLU A 82 8.70 -3.31 -19.14
CA GLU A 82 8.09 -3.05 -20.45
C GLU A 82 7.08 -4.14 -20.85
N PHE A 83 7.32 -5.41 -20.47
CA PHE A 83 6.35 -6.48 -20.65
C PHE A 83 5.03 -6.17 -19.93
N PHE A 84 5.08 -5.86 -18.64
CA PHE A 84 3.87 -5.52 -17.88
C PHE A 84 3.24 -4.21 -18.36
N LYS A 85 4.04 -3.21 -18.74
CA LYS A 85 3.53 -1.94 -19.28
C LYS A 85 2.74 -2.11 -20.57
N LYS A 86 3.17 -3.03 -21.44
CA LYS A 86 2.57 -3.26 -22.76
C LYS A 86 1.58 -4.42 -22.77
N PHE A 87 1.28 -5.03 -21.61
CA PHE A 87 0.31 -6.10 -21.53
C PHE A 87 -1.06 -5.61 -22.07
N PRO A 88 -1.73 -6.35 -22.97
CA PRO A 88 -2.90 -5.81 -23.69
C PRO A 88 -4.11 -5.45 -22.81
N LEU A 89 -4.22 -6.06 -21.63
CA LEU A 89 -5.29 -5.77 -20.69
C LEU A 89 -4.79 -4.83 -19.58
N LYS A 90 -5.60 -3.81 -19.30
CA LYS A 90 -5.30 -2.80 -18.30
C LYS A 90 -5.41 -3.35 -16.88
N TYR A 91 -4.59 -2.80 -15.98
CA TYR A 91 -4.57 -3.17 -14.56
C TYR A 91 -5.63 -2.42 -13.74
N LYS A 92 -5.93 -2.99 -12.58
CA LYS A 92 -6.77 -2.41 -11.54
C LYS A 92 -5.91 -1.91 -10.39
N GLU A 93 -5.89 -0.59 -10.22
CA GLU A 93 -5.38 0.06 -9.02
C GLU A 93 -6.47 0.02 -7.95
N GLU A 94 -6.39 -0.98 -7.07
CA GLU A 94 -7.40 -1.25 -6.03
C GLU A 94 -7.22 -0.37 -4.78
N HIS A 95 -6.12 0.39 -4.67
CA HIS A 95 -5.88 1.23 -3.52
C HIS A 95 -4.84 2.31 -3.82
N ILE A 96 -5.35 3.53 -4.04
CA ILE A 96 -4.54 4.72 -4.21
C ILE A 96 -5.16 5.91 -3.48
N HIS A 97 -4.35 6.76 -2.85
CA HIS A 97 -4.81 7.98 -2.19
C HIS A 97 -4.50 9.20 -3.04
N LEU A 98 -5.44 10.15 -3.08
CA LEU A 98 -5.34 11.37 -3.87
C LEU A 98 -4.05 12.13 -3.59
N THR A 99 -3.77 12.44 -2.32
CA THR A 99 -2.74 13.41 -1.96
C THR A 99 -1.31 12.93 -2.23
N GLY A 100 -0.97 11.67 -1.93
CA GLY A 100 0.39 11.16 -2.18
C GLY A 100 0.58 10.55 -3.57
N SER A 101 -0.32 10.86 -4.49
CA SER A 101 -0.33 10.37 -5.87
C SER A 101 -0.41 11.50 -6.90
N LEU A 102 -0.24 12.75 -6.47
CA LEU A 102 -0.09 13.89 -7.37
C LEU A 102 1.39 14.13 -7.62
N SER A 103 1.75 14.23 -8.90
CA SER A 103 3.12 14.43 -9.33
C SER A 103 3.60 15.87 -9.13
N ALA A 104 4.91 16.06 -9.05
CA ALA A 104 5.50 17.37 -8.80
C ALA A 104 5.21 18.38 -9.91
N ASP A 105 5.13 17.94 -11.17
CA ASP A 105 4.78 18.79 -12.33
C ASP A 105 3.31 19.24 -12.30
N PHE A 106 2.44 18.49 -11.63
CA PHE A 106 1.07 18.94 -11.34
C PHE A 106 1.03 19.93 -10.17
N ILE A 107 1.79 19.66 -9.11
CA ILE A 107 1.76 20.44 -7.87
C ILE A 107 2.42 21.80 -8.05
N PHE A 108 3.63 21.85 -8.62
CA PHE A 108 4.47 23.04 -8.64
C PHE A 108 3.78 24.27 -9.27
N PRO A 109 3.15 24.20 -10.46
CA PRO A 109 2.50 25.37 -11.05
C PRO A 109 1.35 25.94 -10.21
N ARG A 110 0.69 25.11 -9.40
CA ARG A 110 -0.41 25.51 -8.51
C ARG A 110 0.13 26.07 -7.20
N LEU A 111 1.11 25.40 -6.62
CA LEU A 111 1.80 25.86 -5.42
C LEU A 111 2.47 27.21 -5.63
N LYS A 112 3.12 27.41 -6.79
CA LYS A 112 3.75 28.68 -7.16
C LYS A 112 2.76 29.85 -7.11
N LYS A 113 1.53 29.68 -7.60
CA LYS A 113 0.48 30.71 -7.51
C LYS A 113 0.11 31.07 -6.06
N LEU A 114 0.16 30.10 -5.15
CA LEU A 114 -0.11 30.32 -3.72
C LEU A 114 1.06 31.08 -3.07
N LEU A 115 2.30 30.70 -3.39
CA LEU A 115 3.53 31.33 -2.88
C LEU A 115 3.77 32.73 -3.47
N GLU A 116 3.16 33.06 -4.61
CA GLU A 116 3.19 34.39 -5.21
C GLU A 116 1.93 35.24 -4.87
N GLY A 117 0.97 34.65 -4.14
CA GLY A 117 -0.33 35.25 -3.84
C GLY A 117 -0.37 36.09 -2.56
N GLU A 118 -1.55 36.65 -2.26
CA GLU A 118 -1.78 37.53 -1.09
C GLU A 118 -1.49 36.84 0.25
N ASN A 119 -1.70 35.51 0.32
CA ASN A 119 -1.47 34.71 1.53
C ASN A 119 -0.09 34.04 1.56
N ARG A 120 0.89 34.56 0.80
CA ARG A 120 2.25 34.00 0.70
C ARG A 120 2.86 33.66 2.07
N GLU A 121 2.89 34.63 2.98
CA GLU A 121 3.51 34.49 4.30
C GLU A 121 2.92 33.32 5.09
N LEU A 122 1.60 33.14 5.02
CA LEU A 122 0.88 32.05 5.68
C LEU A 122 1.25 30.68 5.10
N TYR A 123 1.40 30.57 3.77
CA TYR A 123 1.84 29.32 3.15
C TYR A 123 3.31 29.01 3.43
N GLU A 124 4.19 30.02 3.37
CA GLU A 124 5.62 29.88 3.70
C GLU A 124 5.81 29.43 5.16
N GLU A 125 5.10 30.05 6.12
CA GLU A 125 5.12 29.65 7.53
C GLU A 125 4.74 28.17 7.70
N ARG A 126 3.63 27.75 7.09
CA ARG A 126 3.16 26.35 7.18
C ARG A 126 4.12 25.36 6.53
N ILE A 127 4.75 25.73 5.42
CA ILE A 127 5.74 24.88 4.76
C ILE A 127 6.99 24.76 5.64
N SER A 128 7.50 25.87 6.20
CA SER A 128 8.63 25.85 7.13
C SER A 128 8.33 25.03 8.39
N GLU A 129 7.12 25.12 8.95
CA GLU A 129 6.70 24.34 10.13
C GLU A 129 6.77 22.82 9.90
N ILE A 130 6.45 22.36 8.68
CA ILE A 130 6.33 20.93 8.36
C ILE A 130 7.60 20.37 7.71
N TYR A 131 8.24 21.13 6.84
CA TYR A 131 9.39 20.69 6.03
C TYR A 131 10.72 21.30 6.47
N GLY A 132 10.70 22.28 7.39
CA GLY A 132 11.88 23.03 7.84
C GLY A 132 12.17 24.25 6.97
N GLU A 133 12.95 25.20 7.50
CA GLU A 133 13.29 26.45 6.80
C GLU A 133 14.02 26.22 5.47
N ASP A 134 14.81 25.14 5.37
CA ASP A 134 15.54 24.76 4.15
C ASP A 134 14.63 24.26 3.02
N ALA A 135 13.32 24.12 3.26
CA ALA A 135 12.35 23.79 2.22
C ALA A 135 12.07 24.97 1.28
N LEU A 136 12.36 26.20 1.71
CA LEU A 136 12.15 27.42 0.95
C LEU A 136 13.49 28.03 0.47
N PRO A 137 13.50 28.72 -0.69
CA PRO A 137 12.39 28.90 -1.62
C PRO A 137 12.10 27.64 -2.47
N ILE A 138 10.85 27.46 -2.89
CA ILE A 138 10.46 26.42 -3.85
C ILE A 138 10.40 27.06 -5.25
N GLU A 139 11.40 26.80 -6.07
CA GLU A 139 11.58 27.48 -7.37
C GLU A 139 11.37 26.58 -8.58
N SER A 140 11.27 25.26 -8.37
CA SER A 140 11.25 24.27 -9.44
C SER A 140 10.34 23.06 -9.16
N VAL A 141 10.08 22.29 -10.22
CA VAL A 141 9.40 20.98 -10.12
C VAL A 141 10.26 20.01 -9.28
N GLU A 142 11.58 20.08 -9.43
CA GLU A 142 12.55 19.25 -8.72
C GLU A 142 12.54 19.52 -7.21
N ASP A 143 12.33 20.77 -6.79
CA ASP A 143 12.17 21.10 -5.36
C ASP A 143 10.91 20.46 -4.78
N VAL A 144 9.80 20.54 -5.50
CA VAL A 144 8.55 19.88 -5.09
C VAL A 144 8.73 18.37 -5.07
N ASP A 145 9.37 17.78 -6.08
CA ASP A 145 9.61 16.33 -6.17
C ASP A 145 10.41 15.82 -4.97
N ARG A 146 11.45 16.57 -4.55
CA ARG A 146 12.22 16.28 -3.34
C ARG A 146 11.36 16.32 -2.08
N LEU A 147 10.47 17.30 -1.95
CA LEU A 147 9.64 17.50 -0.75
C LEU A 147 8.50 16.50 -0.62
N ILE A 148 7.97 15.97 -1.73
CA ILE A 148 6.81 15.07 -1.72
C ILE A 148 7.16 13.58 -1.64
N ARG A 149 8.46 13.23 -1.64
CA ARG A 149 8.96 11.85 -1.57
C ARG A 149 9.50 11.51 -0.18
N LEU A 150 9.16 10.32 0.30
CA LEU A 150 9.68 9.75 1.54
C LEU A 150 11.10 9.23 1.32
N ALA A 151 12.05 9.70 2.14
CA ALA A 151 13.41 9.17 2.13
C ALA A 151 13.51 7.77 2.77
N GLU A 152 14.55 7.01 2.43
CA GLU A 152 14.71 5.62 2.89
C GLU A 152 14.84 5.45 4.41
N ASN A 153 15.19 6.51 5.15
CA ASN A 153 15.30 6.53 6.61
C ASN A 153 14.13 7.24 7.32
N GLU A 154 13.10 7.65 6.57
CA GLU A 154 11.88 8.23 7.10
C GLU A 154 10.78 7.17 7.21
N TYR A 155 9.85 7.36 8.15
CA TYR A 155 8.83 6.36 8.49
C TYR A 155 7.43 6.99 8.53
N PHE A 156 6.44 6.19 8.97
CA PHE A 156 5.01 6.53 8.99
C PHE A 156 4.66 7.96 9.42
N ASP A 157 5.23 8.46 10.53
CA ASP A 157 4.87 9.80 11.04
C ASP A 157 5.32 10.92 10.10
N ARG A 158 6.50 10.76 9.48
CA ARG A 158 7.01 11.69 8.48
C ARG A 158 6.25 11.58 7.17
N TYR A 159 5.91 10.35 6.78
CA TYR A 159 5.06 10.09 5.62
C TYR A 159 3.74 10.87 5.67
N LEU A 160 3.04 10.91 6.82
CA LEU A 160 1.80 11.69 6.95
C LEU A 160 2.00 13.21 6.78
N GLN A 161 3.15 13.73 7.20
CA GLN A 161 3.51 15.15 7.05
C GLN A 161 3.76 15.52 5.59
N ILE A 162 4.45 14.64 4.85
CA ILE A 162 4.78 14.86 3.43
C ILE A 162 3.52 15.04 2.57
N LEU A 163 2.40 14.41 2.96
CA LEU A 163 1.11 14.57 2.29
C LEU A 163 0.49 15.97 2.44
N TYR A 164 1.10 16.89 3.18
CA TYR A 164 0.57 18.24 3.38
C TYR A 164 0.69 19.12 2.13
N LEU A 165 1.85 19.13 1.46
CA LEU A 165 2.10 19.98 0.30
C LEU A 165 1.06 19.79 -0.82
N PRO A 166 0.68 18.55 -1.21
CA PRO A 166 -0.40 18.34 -2.18
C PRO A 166 -1.79 18.78 -1.70
N LYS A 167 -2.05 18.83 -0.39
CA LYS A 167 -3.34 19.31 0.14
C LYS A 167 -3.52 20.80 -0.07
N LEU A 168 -2.45 21.58 -0.05
CA LEU A 168 -2.47 23.04 -0.21
C LEU A 168 -3.08 23.48 -1.53
N ILE A 169 -2.95 22.69 -2.58
CA ILE A 169 -3.39 23.05 -3.94
C ILE A 169 -4.80 22.56 -4.29
N LEU A 170 -5.41 21.75 -3.42
CA LEU A 170 -6.72 21.17 -3.63
C LEU A 170 -7.79 22.00 -2.90
N THR A 171 -8.03 23.21 -3.37
CA THR A 171 -8.79 24.26 -2.64
C THR A 171 -10.22 24.45 -3.14
N ASP A 172 -10.56 23.96 -4.32
CA ASP A 172 -11.88 24.11 -4.94
C ASP A 172 -12.24 22.91 -5.83
N ARG A 173 -13.45 22.93 -6.39
CA ARG A 173 -13.95 21.88 -7.30
C ARG A 173 -13.08 21.69 -8.55
N SER A 174 -12.58 22.78 -9.14
CA SER A 174 -11.76 22.73 -10.36
C SER A 174 -10.43 22.05 -10.09
N ALA A 175 -9.80 22.35 -8.95
CA ALA A 175 -8.56 21.71 -8.53
C ALA A 175 -8.72 20.19 -8.38
N HIS A 176 -9.84 19.72 -7.84
CA HIS A 176 -10.14 18.29 -7.72
C HIS A 176 -10.44 17.65 -9.09
N GLU A 177 -11.14 18.35 -9.99
CA GLU A 177 -11.36 17.89 -11.37
C GLU A 177 -10.05 17.72 -12.13
N GLU A 178 -9.17 18.72 -12.08
CA GLU A 178 -7.87 18.68 -12.73
C GLU A 178 -6.97 17.58 -12.15
N ALA A 179 -7.00 17.39 -10.83
CA ALA A 179 -6.23 16.36 -10.14
C ALA A 179 -6.66 14.94 -10.54
N ALA A 180 -7.97 14.67 -10.60
CA ALA A 180 -8.49 13.38 -11.01
C ALA A 180 -8.17 13.07 -12.49
N PHE A 181 -8.32 14.06 -13.38
CA PHE A 181 -7.96 13.89 -14.78
C PHE A 181 -6.45 13.62 -14.95
N HIS A 182 -5.60 14.41 -14.28
CA HIS A 182 -4.15 14.25 -14.32
C HIS A 182 -3.72 12.85 -13.87
N MET A 183 -4.22 12.41 -12.71
CA MET A 183 -3.92 11.09 -12.15
C MET A 183 -4.35 9.95 -13.09
N ALA A 184 -5.56 10.04 -13.66
CA ALA A 184 -6.05 9.03 -14.59
C ALA A 184 -5.17 8.95 -15.84
N SER A 185 -4.83 10.10 -16.42
CA SER A 185 -3.94 10.19 -17.59
C SER A 185 -2.58 9.56 -17.30
N GLU A 186 -1.96 9.94 -16.18
CA GLU A 186 -0.64 9.44 -15.81
C GLU A 186 -0.62 7.92 -15.62
N LEU A 187 -1.55 7.38 -14.83
CA LEU A 187 -1.63 5.96 -14.54
C LEU A 187 -1.98 5.14 -15.79
N TYR A 188 -2.86 5.65 -16.64
CA TYR A 188 -3.29 4.98 -17.86
C TYR A 188 -2.19 4.90 -18.92
N GLU A 189 -1.48 6.01 -19.15
CA GLU A 189 -0.47 6.14 -20.19
C GLU A 189 0.89 5.59 -19.77
N LYS A 190 1.32 5.84 -18.53
CA LYS A 190 2.66 5.45 -18.07
C LYS A 190 2.72 4.06 -17.47
N TYR A 191 1.63 3.61 -16.83
CA TYR A 191 1.64 2.42 -15.97
C TYR A 191 0.57 1.36 -16.32
N ASN A 192 -0.11 1.53 -17.45
CA ASN A 192 -1.10 0.58 -17.98
C ASN A 192 -2.30 0.32 -17.07
N VAL A 193 -2.67 1.29 -16.22
CA VAL A 193 -3.81 1.18 -15.30
C VAL A 193 -5.08 1.68 -15.98
N GLY A 194 -6.13 0.86 -16.00
CA GLY A 194 -7.42 1.20 -16.63
C GLY A 194 -8.58 1.31 -15.66
N SER A 195 -8.33 1.03 -14.38
CA SER A 195 -9.29 1.15 -13.30
C SER A 195 -8.62 1.76 -12.10
N ILE A 196 -9.17 2.86 -11.58
CA ILE A 196 -8.68 3.53 -10.38
C ILE A 196 -9.73 3.48 -9.29
N ARG A 197 -9.37 2.92 -8.13
CA ARG A 197 -10.15 3.06 -6.90
C ARG A 197 -9.52 4.13 -6.02
N LEU A 198 -10.04 5.35 -6.15
CA LEU A 198 -9.49 6.53 -5.51
C LEU A 198 -10.00 6.72 -4.09
N LYS A 199 -9.05 6.85 -3.18
CA LYS A 199 -9.27 7.25 -1.80
C LYS A 199 -9.02 8.74 -1.59
N PHE A 200 -9.93 9.39 -0.88
CA PHE A 200 -9.83 10.81 -0.56
C PHE A 200 -10.59 11.13 0.72
N THR A 201 -10.23 12.24 1.37
CA THR A 201 -10.95 12.73 2.55
C THR A 201 -12.18 13.52 2.11
N LEU A 202 -13.37 13.16 2.63
CA LEU A 202 -14.63 13.82 2.30
C LEU A 202 -14.71 15.25 2.87
N SER A 203 -14.32 15.42 4.13
CA SER A 203 -14.26 16.70 4.84
C SER A 203 -12.87 16.88 5.46
N ARG A 204 -12.30 18.08 5.30
CA ARG A 204 -10.97 18.43 5.81
C ARG A 204 -11.02 19.13 7.17
N GLU A 205 -12.19 19.18 7.81
CA GLU A 205 -12.34 19.80 9.12
C GLU A 205 -11.59 19.00 10.19
N THR A 206 -10.70 19.68 10.92
CA THR A 206 -9.86 19.06 11.95
C THR A 206 -9.48 20.06 13.05
N ASN A 207 -9.38 19.55 14.29
CA ASN A 207 -8.83 20.30 15.41
C ASN A 207 -7.30 20.31 15.42
N ASN A 208 -6.65 19.46 14.61
CA ASN A 208 -5.20 19.40 14.54
C ASN A 208 -4.68 20.59 13.72
N ALA A 209 -4.14 21.60 14.40
CA ALA A 209 -3.59 22.79 13.77
C ALA A 209 -2.53 22.49 12.69
N LYS A 210 -1.80 21.37 12.82
CA LYS A 210 -0.79 20.94 11.84
C LYS A 210 -1.38 20.34 10.56
N GLU A 211 -2.67 20.00 10.56
CA GLU A 211 -3.37 19.46 9.40
C GLU A 211 -4.33 20.48 8.76
N GLN A 212 -4.45 21.69 9.32
CA GLN A 212 -5.29 22.75 8.77
C GLN A 212 -4.68 23.36 7.52
N VAL A 213 -5.45 23.37 6.43
CA VAL A 213 -5.06 23.96 5.15
C VAL A 213 -5.62 25.38 5.07
N PRO A 214 -4.83 26.41 4.76
CA PRO A 214 -5.35 27.75 4.51
C PRO A 214 -6.25 27.83 3.26
N GLY A 215 -7.28 28.68 3.26
CA GLY A 215 -8.04 29.02 2.05
C GLY A 215 -9.07 27.98 1.61
N ILE A 216 -9.41 27.01 2.46
CA ILE A 216 -10.42 25.98 2.18
C ILE A 216 -11.75 26.23 2.91
N GLU A 217 -11.97 27.43 3.45
CA GLU A 217 -13.14 27.74 4.28
C GLU A 217 -14.47 27.55 3.53
N ASN A 218 -14.43 27.66 2.20
CA ASN A 218 -15.57 27.48 1.31
C ASN A 218 -15.57 26.14 0.57
N LEU A 219 -14.58 25.27 0.77
CA LEU A 219 -14.51 23.97 0.10
C LEU A 219 -15.52 23.01 0.73
N THR A 220 -16.52 22.58 -0.04
CA THR A 220 -17.54 21.64 0.43
C THR A 220 -17.23 20.21 0.00
N SER A 221 -17.87 19.22 0.62
CA SER A 221 -17.83 17.82 0.17
C SER A 221 -18.38 17.66 -1.26
N ASP A 222 -19.36 18.48 -1.65
CA ASP A 222 -19.92 18.56 -3.00
C ASP A 222 -18.83 18.91 -4.01
N ASP A 223 -18.05 19.97 -3.74
CA ASP A 223 -16.94 20.41 -4.60
C ASP A 223 -15.89 19.30 -4.77
N VAL A 224 -15.54 18.60 -3.69
CA VAL A 224 -14.58 17.50 -3.70
C VAL A 224 -15.10 16.34 -4.57
N VAL A 225 -16.28 15.81 -4.23
CA VAL A 225 -16.83 14.62 -4.90
C VAL A 225 -17.13 14.89 -6.36
N MET A 226 -17.81 16.00 -6.65
CA MET A 226 -18.20 16.34 -8.02
C MET A 226 -17.02 16.82 -8.87
N GLY A 227 -15.99 17.41 -8.26
CA GLY A 227 -14.72 17.69 -8.93
C GLY A 227 -14.05 16.39 -9.37
N LEU A 228 -13.80 15.47 -8.43
CA LEU A 228 -13.17 14.18 -8.73
C LEU A 228 -13.97 13.37 -9.78
N TYR A 229 -15.30 13.31 -9.63
CA TYR A 229 -16.18 12.69 -10.60
C TYR A 229 -16.05 13.34 -11.98
N GLY A 230 -16.11 14.67 -12.06
CA GLY A 230 -15.96 15.42 -13.32
C GLY A 230 -14.65 15.11 -14.04
N GLY A 231 -13.54 15.07 -13.30
CA GLY A 231 -12.21 14.80 -13.85
C GLY A 231 -12.10 13.40 -14.45
N PHE A 232 -12.56 12.39 -13.71
CA PHE A 232 -12.57 11.02 -14.21
C PHE A 232 -13.56 10.80 -15.36
N LYS A 233 -14.75 11.44 -15.34
CA LYS A 233 -15.69 11.37 -16.46
C LYS A 233 -15.14 12.03 -17.72
N LYS A 234 -14.44 13.16 -17.59
CA LYS A 234 -13.75 13.82 -18.69
C LYS A 234 -12.69 12.89 -19.30
N PHE A 235 -11.90 12.21 -18.46
CA PHE A 235 -10.92 11.23 -18.93
C PHE A 235 -11.60 10.01 -19.59
N GLN A 236 -12.68 9.48 -19.01
CA GLN A 236 -13.46 8.39 -19.58
C GLN A 236 -14.07 8.76 -20.95
N GLY A 237 -14.38 10.04 -21.19
CA GLY A 237 -14.80 10.54 -22.50
C GLY A 237 -13.72 10.40 -23.58
N VAL A 238 -12.44 10.43 -23.20
CA VAL A 238 -11.29 10.18 -24.08
C VAL A 238 -10.96 8.69 -24.16
N HIS A 239 -11.09 7.97 -23.05
CA HIS A 239 -10.80 6.53 -22.93
C HIS A 239 -12.02 5.76 -22.39
N PRO A 240 -12.94 5.28 -23.24
CA PRO A 240 -14.19 4.65 -22.80
C PRO A 240 -14.02 3.35 -22.00
N ASN A 241 -12.87 2.70 -22.12
CA ASN A 241 -12.51 1.50 -21.35
C ASN A 241 -11.97 1.83 -19.95
N PHE A 242 -11.71 3.11 -19.64
CA PHE A 242 -11.33 3.53 -18.30
C PHE A 242 -12.53 3.46 -17.36
N THR A 243 -12.28 3.00 -16.14
CA THR A 243 -13.28 2.91 -15.07
C THR A 243 -12.70 3.49 -13.78
N PHE A 244 -13.57 3.91 -12.87
CA PHE A 244 -13.13 4.43 -11.59
C PHE A 244 -14.16 4.20 -10.50
N GLN A 245 -13.66 4.23 -9.26
CA GLN A 245 -14.43 4.17 -8.04
C GLN A 245 -13.93 5.28 -7.11
N LEU A 246 -14.86 6.05 -6.55
CA LEU A 246 -14.63 7.04 -5.51
C LEU A 246 -14.91 6.37 -4.16
N SER A 247 -13.96 6.49 -3.25
CA SER A 247 -14.06 5.94 -1.90
C SER A 247 -13.68 7.00 -0.86
N PRO A 248 -14.66 7.77 -0.34
CA PRO A 248 -14.40 8.70 0.74
C PRO A 248 -13.91 7.95 1.98
N CYS A 249 -12.95 8.56 2.68
CA CYS A 249 -12.24 7.96 3.79
C CYS A 249 -12.59 8.63 5.11
N PHE A 250 -12.89 7.81 6.11
CA PHE A 250 -13.13 8.25 7.48
C PHE A 250 -11.88 8.05 8.34
N ARG A 251 -11.55 9.04 9.16
CA ARG A 251 -10.36 9.03 10.04
C ARG A 251 -10.62 8.24 11.32
N LYS A 252 -9.63 7.47 11.73
CA LYS A 252 -9.71 6.54 12.88
C LYS A 252 -9.30 7.18 14.21
N GLU A 253 -8.49 8.22 14.18
CA GLU A 253 -7.98 8.89 15.37
C GLU A 253 -9.14 9.52 16.16
N SER A 254 -9.08 9.47 17.50
CA SER A 254 -10.19 9.91 18.37
C SER A 254 -10.37 11.43 18.41
N ASP A 255 -9.29 12.18 18.15
CA ASP A 255 -9.23 13.63 18.14
C ASP A 255 -9.54 14.25 16.77
N HIS A 256 -9.68 13.41 15.73
CA HIS A 256 -9.94 13.85 14.36
C HIS A 256 -11.45 14.03 14.10
N PHE A 257 -12.04 15.08 14.66
CA PHE A 257 -13.41 15.51 14.38
C PHE A 257 -13.58 17.03 14.57
N ASP A 258 -14.64 17.63 14.03
CA ASP A 258 -14.94 19.05 14.28
C ASP A 258 -15.55 19.21 15.69
N SER A 259 -14.72 19.58 16.66
CA SER A 259 -15.16 19.81 18.04
C SER A 259 -15.91 21.12 18.25
N LYS A 260 -15.88 22.03 17.26
CA LYS A 260 -16.64 23.28 17.32
C LYS A 260 -18.12 23.03 17.03
N LYS A 261 -18.41 22.08 16.12
CA LYS A 261 -19.79 21.72 15.72
C LYS A 261 -20.33 20.50 16.45
N TYR A 262 -19.49 19.52 16.78
CA TYR A 262 -19.93 18.23 17.33
C TYR A 262 -19.31 17.97 18.71
N ALA A 263 -20.10 17.40 19.62
CA ALA A 263 -19.64 17.07 20.96
C ALA A 263 -18.73 15.83 20.97
N THR A 264 -18.96 14.90 20.04
CA THR A 264 -18.20 13.65 19.95
C THR A 264 -17.84 13.34 18.50
N LYS A 265 -16.76 12.56 18.32
CA LYS A 265 -16.39 12.01 17.03
C LYS A 265 -17.49 11.15 16.41
N LYS A 266 -18.22 10.39 17.23
CA LYS A 266 -19.38 9.61 16.79
C LYS A 266 -20.44 10.49 16.12
N ASP A 267 -20.75 11.63 16.71
CA ASP A 267 -21.75 12.55 16.16
C ASP A 267 -21.28 13.16 14.84
N HIS A 268 -20.02 13.58 14.78
CA HIS A 268 -19.41 14.09 13.54
C HIS A 268 -19.41 13.02 12.44
N PHE A 269 -19.01 11.79 12.76
CA PHE A 269 -19.00 10.68 11.79
C PHE A 269 -20.40 10.38 11.25
N ILE A 270 -21.44 10.40 12.09
CA ILE A 270 -22.82 10.25 11.62
C ILE A 270 -23.22 11.40 10.69
N ALA A 271 -22.83 12.64 11.00
CA ALA A 271 -23.10 13.77 10.12
C ALA A 271 -22.40 13.63 8.76
N GLN A 272 -21.16 13.15 8.71
CA GLN A 272 -20.45 12.87 7.45
C GLN A 272 -21.13 11.75 6.64
N VAL A 273 -21.66 10.72 7.32
CA VAL A 273 -22.45 9.67 6.67
C VAL A 273 -23.74 10.24 6.07
N ASP A 274 -24.40 11.13 6.80
CA ASP A 274 -25.65 11.76 6.35
C ASP A 274 -25.39 12.68 5.14
N GLU A 275 -24.32 13.48 5.19
CA GLU A 275 -23.84 14.32 4.09
C GLU A 275 -23.51 13.49 2.84
N LEU A 276 -22.82 12.35 2.99
CA LEU A 276 -22.51 11.45 1.87
C LEU A 276 -23.78 10.90 1.21
N LEU A 277 -24.79 10.53 2.01
CA LEU A 277 -26.05 10.01 1.49
C LEU A 277 -26.89 11.11 0.82
N GLU A 278 -26.90 12.32 1.37
CA GLU A 278 -27.55 13.48 0.74
C GLU A 278 -26.90 13.84 -0.61
N LEU A 279 -25.57 13.72 -0.72
CA LEU A 279 -24.86 13.89 -2.00
C LEU A 279 -25.32 12.86 -3.03
N MET A 280 -25.47 11.60 -2.64
CA MET A 280 -25.97 10.56 -3.55
C MET A 280 -27.41 10.78 -3.99
N GLU A 281 -28.27 11.28 -3.10
CA GLU A 281 -29.65 11.63 -3.46
C GLU A 281 -29.71 12.84 -4.41
N ARG A 282 -28.81 13.81 -4.23
CA ARG A 282 -28.69 14.99 -5.09
C ARG A 282 -28.10 14.69 -6.47
N TYR A 283 -27.15 13.76 -6.55
CA TYR A 283 -26.42 13.40 -7.77
C TYR A 283 -26.54 11.91 -8.08
N PRO A 284 -27.66 11.46 -8.68
CA PRO A 284 -27.86 10.05 -9.02
C PRO A 284 -26.77 9.46 -9.92
N GLU A 285 -26.06 10.29 -10.69
CA GLU A 285 -24.94 9.86 -11.52
C GLU A 285 -23.76 9.26 -10.73
N LEU A 286 -23.69 9.49 -9.42
CA LEU A 286 -22.69 8.91 -8.53
C LEU A 286 -22.97 7.44 -8.17
N GLU A 287 -24.18 6.92 -8.40
CA GLU A 287 -24.60 5.57 -7.99
C GLU A 287 -23.70 4.46 -8.55
N GLY A 288 -23.08 4.68 -9.71
CA GLY A 288 -22.18 3.70 -10.35
C GLY A 288 -20.73 3.73 -9.84
N CYS A 289 -20.29 4.78 -9.14
CA CYS A 289 -18.88 4.96 -8.79
C CYS A 289 -18.63 5.40 -7.35
N LEU A 290 -19.67 5.74 -6.58
CA LEU A 290 -19.59 6.08 -5.15
C LEU A 290 -20.37 5.05 -4.34
N THR A 291 -19.88 3.82 -4.35
CA THR A 291 -20.53 2.63 -3.77
C THR A 291 -19.70 1.98 -2.66
N GLU A 292 -18.64 2.65 -2.21
CA GLU A 292 -17.84 2.16 -1.09
C GLU A 292 -17.20 3.30 -0.30
N VAL A 293 -16.84 3.01 0.94
CA VAL A 293 -16.12 3.91 1.84
C VAL A 293 -14.92 3.19 2.43
N ASP A 294 -13.98 3.96 2.98
CA ASP A 294 -12.79 3.41 3.63
C ASP A 294 -12.55 4.02 5.01
N THR A 295 -11.68 3.40 5.79
CA THR A 295 -11.11 3.98 7.02
C THR A 295 -9.61 4.13 6.89
N VAL A 296 -9.08 5.30 7.24
CA VAL A 296 -7.66 5.65 7.14
C VAL A 296 -7.15 6.30 8.43
N GLY A 297 -5.84 6.52 8.51
CA GLY A 297 -5.18 7.12 9.66
C GLY A 297 -4.52 6.08 10.56
N ASN A 298 -3.94 6.55 11.67
CA ASN A 298 -3.20 5.69 12.59
C ASN A 298 -4.14 4.70 13.31
N GLU A 299 -3.81 3.41 13.20
CA GLU A 299 -4.63 2.32 13.74
C GLU A 299 -4.05 1.63 14.97
N ARG A 300 -2.86 2.05 15.44
CA ARG A 300 -2.17 1.37 16.55
C ARG A 300 -3.03 1.29 17.80
N ASP A 301 -3.84 2.32 18.05
CA ASP A 301 -4.76 2.38 19.19
C ASP A 301 -6.15 1.78 18.90
N LEU A 302 -6.44 1.41 17.65
CA LEU A 302 -7.74 0.94 17.18
C LEU A 302 -7.89 -0.60 17.24
N TYR A 303 -7.81 -1.20 18.43
CA TYR A 303 -7.94 -2.67 18.59
C TYR A 303 -9.04 -3.10 19.58
N ARG A 304 -9.59 -2.18 20.38
CA ARG A 304 -10.64 -2.48 21.36
C ARG A 304 -12.03 -2.35 20.74
N LYS A 305 -12.95 -3.24 21.11
CA LYS A 305 -14.34 -3.24 20.60
C LYS A 305 -15.04 -1.89 20.76
N GLU A 306 -14.79 -1.16 21.84
CA GLU A 306 -15.35 0.17 22.09
C GLU A 306 -15.07 1.16 20.95
N HIS A 307 -13.87 1.13 20.38
CA HIS A 307 -13.51 2.00 19.26
C HIS A 307 -14.29 1.65 17.99
N PHE A 308 -14.54 0.36 17.74
CA PHE A 308 -15.34 -0.08 16.60
C PHE A 308 -16.83 0.24 16.78
N PHE A 309 -17.35 0.21 18.01
CA PHE A 309 -18.75 0.59 18.26
C PHE A 309 -19.03 2.07 18.02
N GLU A 310 -18.00 2.94 18.07
CA GLU A 310 -18.12 4.35 17.73
C GLU A 310 -18.66 4.56 16.31
N MET A 311 -18.07 3.86 15.33
CA MET A 311 -18.41 3.99 13.90
C MET A 311 -19.43 2.96 13.40
N GLN A 312 -19.81 1.97 14.23
CA GLN A 312 -20.67 0.87 13.78
C GLN A 312 -22.02 1.34 13.21
N LYS A 313 -22.67 2.33 13.84
CA LYS A 313 -24.01 2.77 13.42
C LYS A 313 -23.99 3.42 12.03
N GLY A 314 -22.98 4.25 11.76
CA GLY A 314 -22.83 4.91 10.46
C GLY A 314 -22.52 3.92 9.34
N PHE A 315 -21.61 2.96 9.57
CA PHE A 315 -21.35 1.92 8.58
C PHE A 315 -22.57 1.06 8.28
N ARG A 316 -23.36 0.67 9.28
CA ARG A 316 -24.63 -0.02 9.04
C ARG A 316 -25.58 0.81 8.18
N LYS A 317 -25.67 2.12 8.44
CA LYS A 317 -26.50 3.02 7.63
C LYS A 317 -26.07 3.02 6.16
N LEU A 318 -24.76 3.10 5.90
CA LEU A 318 -24.19 3.02 4.55
C LEU A 318 -24.44 1.65 3.90
N GLN A 319 -24.25 0.55 4.63
CA GLN A 319 -24.49 -0.81 4.13
C GLN A 319 -25.96 -1.04 3.75
N TYR A 320 -26.92 -0.49 4.51
CA TYR A 320 -28.34 -0.54 4.11
C TYR A 320 -28.64 0.21 2.80
N LYS A 321 -27.73 1.09 2.37
CA LYS A 321 -27.77 1.81 1.09
C LYS A 321 -26.89 1.16 0.03
N GLY A 322 -26.33 -0.02 0.30
CA GLY A 322 -25.55 -0.80 -0.66
C GLY A 322 -24.05 -0.47 -0.69
N PHE A 323 -23.55 0.37 0.23
CA PHE A 323 -22.11 0.64 0.30
C PHE A 323 -21.33 -0.58 0.78
N ARG A 324 -20.20 -0.84 0.11
CA ARG A 324 -19.14 -1.70 0.64
C ARG A 324 -18.26 -0.94 1.62
N ILE A 325 -17.81 -1.62 2.65
CA ILE A 325 -16.91 -1.06 3.66
C ILE A 325 -15.52 -1.65 3.47
N ARG A 326 -14.56 -0.79 3.16
CA ARG A 326 -13.14 -1.15 3.16
C ARG A 326 -12.46 -0.60 4.40
N SER A 327 -11.39 -1.24 4.85
CA SER A 327 -10.73 -0.79 6.06
C SER A 327 -9.26 -1.17 6.11
N HIS A 328 -8.41 -0.20 6.43
CA HIS A 328 -7.02 -0.44 6.83
C HIS A 328 -7.07 -1.17 8.17
N HIS A 329 -6.51 -2.35 8.29
CA HIS A 329 -6.30 -2.99 9.59
C HIS A 329 -5.15 -3.98 9.50
N GLY A 330 -4.38 -4.05 10.59
CA GLY A 330 -3.26 -4.97 10.65
C GLY A 330 -2.13 -4.55 9.72
N GLU A 331 -1.95 -3.25 9.49
CA GLU A 331 -0.77 -2.62 8.91
C GLU A 331 0.19 -2.18 10.01
N THR A 332 -0.31 -1.51 11.05
CA THR A 332 0.48 -1.06 12.21
C THR A 332 -0.17 -1.44 13.53
N TRP A 333 0.60 -1.87 14.53
CA TRP A 333 0.03 -2.37 15.77
C TRP A 333 0.98 -2.26 16.98
N HIS A 334 0.43 -2.25 18.19
CA HIS A 334 1.25 -2.30 19.40
C HIS A 334 1.87 -3.68 19.64
N THR A 335 1.07 -4.72 19.43
CA THR A 335 1.49 -6.13 19.48
C THR A 335 0.80 -6.93 18.39
N LEU A 336 1.42 -8.02 17.92
CA LEU A 336 0.90 -8.83 16.81
C LEU A 336 -0.52 -9.31 17.08
N ASN A 337 -0.78 -9.77 18.31
CA ASN A 337 -2.12 -10.19 18.75
C ASN A 337 -3.16 -9.05 18.64
N LYS A 338 -2.79 -7.81 18.97
CA LYS A 338 -3.67 -6.64 18.83
C LYS A 338 -3.92 -6.26 17.38
N GLY A 339 -2.93 -6.43 16.50
CA GLY A 339 -3.09 -6.28 15.05
C GLY A 339 -4.14 -7.25 14.51
N ILE A 340 -4.01 -8.54 14.84
CA ILE A 340 -4.97 -9.59 14.46
C ILE A 340 -6.37 -9.30 15.05
N GLN A 341 -6.42 -8.88 16.31
CA GLN A 341 -7.67 -8.51 16.99
C GLN A 341 -8.38 -7.33 16.31
N ALA A 342 -7.64 -6.32 15.86
CA ALA A 342 -8.21 -5.18 15.16
C ALA A 342 -8.88 -5.61 13.85
N VAL A 343 -8.22 -6.49 13.08
CA VAL A 343 -8.81 -7.10 11.86
C VAL A 343 -10.08 -7.88 12.19
N ASP A 344 -10.04 -8.69 13.24
CA ASP A 344 -11.19 -9.49 13.68
C ASP A 344 -12.40 -8.61 14.08
N ASN A 345 -12.12 -7.51 14.80
CA ASN A 345 -13.15 -6.55 15.18
C ASN A 345 -13.72 -5.82 13.96
N ALA A 346 -12.89 -5.36 13.01
CA ALA A 346 -13.37 -4.75 11.77
C ALA A 346 -14.31 -5.71 11.02
N MET A 347 -13.91 -6.96 10.84
CA MET A 347 -14.68 -8.00 10.16
C MET A 347 -16.01 -8.33 10.86
N ASN A 348 -16.08 -8.31 12.19
CA ASN A 348 -17.28 -8.74 12.93
C ASN A 348 -18.19 -7.59 13.38
N ILE A 349 -17.65 -6.38 13.56
CA ILE A 349 -18.40 -5.24 14.09
C ILE A 349 -18.81 -4.31 12.94
N TRP A 350 -17.90 -4.05 11.99
CA TRP A 350 -18.17 -3.21 10.82
C TRP A 350 -18.59 -4.01 9.58
N HIS A 351 -18.34 -5.32 9.57
CA HIS A 351 -18.65 -6.19 8.42
C HIS A 351 -17.99 -5.70 7.13
N ILE A 352 -16.66 -5.50 7.19
CA ILE A 352 -15.88 -5.05 6.04
C ILE A 352 -15.96 -6.05 4.88
N ASP A 353 -15.98 -5.53 3.66
CA ASP A 353 -15.92 -6.28 2.39
C ASP A 353 -14.48 -6.45 1.92
N THR A 354 -13.59 -5.54 2.29
CA THR A 354 -12.16 -5.58 1.95
C THR A 354 -11.31 -5.16 3.13
N LEU A 355 -10.29 -5.96 3.41
CA LEU A 355 -9.18 -5.64 4.29
C LEU A 355 -8.04 -5.04 3.48
N GLU A 356 -7.68 -3.80 3.78
CA GLU A 356 -6.52 -3.13 3.19
C GLU A 356 -5.29 -3.44 4.05
N HIS A 357 -4.14 -3.73 3.42
CA HIS A 357 -2.89 -4.18 4.04
C HIS A 357 -2.97 -5.59 4.64
N GLY A 358 -3.60 -5.77 5.82
CA GLY A 358 -3.77 -7.08 6.46
C GLY A 358 -2.50 -7.80 6.91
N LEU A 359 -1.33 -7.14 6.95
CA LEU A 359 -0.03 -7.74 7.27
C LEU A 359 0.01 -8.55 8.56
N SER A 360 -0.70 -8.12 9.61
CA SER A 360 -0.76 -8.85 10.88
C SER A 360 -1.31 -10.28 10.73
N LEU A 361 -2.05 -10.56 9.65
CA LEU A 361 -2.52 -11.90 9.31
C LEU A 361 -1.50 -12.74 8.55
N GLY A 362 -0.45 -12.13 8.00
CA GLY A 362 0.58 -12.79 7.20
C GLY A 362 1.93 -12.96 7.89
N VAL A 363 2.17 -12.29 9.02
CA VAL A 363 3.41 -12.46 9.81
C VAL A 363 3.47 -13.88 10.37
N ASN A 364 4.57 -14.61 10.13
CA ASN A 364 4.81 -15.91 10.76
C ASN A 364 5.06 -15.73 12.27
N PRO A 365 4.15 -16.17 13.16
CA PRO A 365 4.27 -15.90 14.58
C PRO A 365 5.49 -16.60 15.22
N ASN A 366 5.84 -17.81 14.76
CA ASN A 366 6.98 -18.55 15.29
C ASN A 366 8.31 -17.81 15.02
N TYR A 367 8.49 -17.30 13.79
CA TYR A 367 9.64 -16.49 13.42
C TYR A 367 9.66 -15.17 14.20
N TYR A 368 8.54 -14.45 14.22
CA TYR A 368 8.36 -13.18 14.90
C TYR A 368 8.75 -13.25 16.39
N PHE A 369 8.15 -14.19 17.13
CA PHE A 369 8.42 -14.34 18.56
C PHE A 369 9.80 -14.95 18.84
N GLN A 370 10.39 -15.71 17.92
CA GLN A 370 11.79 -16.15 18.03
C GLN A 370 12.77 -14.98 17.94
N GLY A 371 12.55 -14.07 17.00
CA GLY A 371 13.33 -12.84 16.88
C GLY A 371 13.21 -11.98 18.15
N LEU A 372 11.99 -11.81 18.67
CA LEU A 372 11.76 -11.13 19.95
C LEU A 372 12.56 -11.77 21.09
N TYR A 373 12.45 -13.09 21.29
CA TYR A 373 13.19 -13.81 22.32
C TYR A 373 14.70 -13.56 22.23
N GLN A 374 15.27 -13.66 21.03
CA GLN A 374 16.71 -13.45 20.83
C GLN A 374 17.15 -12.01 21.15
N ARG A 375 16.37 -11.00 20.74
CA ARG A 375 16.66 -9.60 21.07
C ARG A 375 16.59 -9.33 22.57
N VAL A 376 15.53 -9.82 23.22
CA VAL A 376 15.31 -9.65 24.66
C VAL A 376 16.39 -10.35 25.48
N VAL A 377 16.74 -11.60 25.14
CA VAL A 377 17.82 -12.32 25.83
C VAL A 377 19.17 -11.65 25.64
N ARG A 378 19.50 -11.15 24.43
CA ARG A 378 20.76 -10.42 24.18
C ARG A 378 20.88 -9.19 25.08
N ARG A 379 19.80 -8.41 25.22
CA ARG A 379 19.76 -7.26 26.15
C ARG A 379 19.87 -7.69 27.61
N ASN A 380 19.14 -8.73 28.00
CA ASN A 380 19.18 -9.25 29.36
C ASN A 380 20.58 -9.76 29.75
N MET A 381 21.32 -10.38 28.83
CA MET A 381 22.72 -10.79 29.06
C MET A 381 23.66 -9.61 29.32
N GLN A 382 23.30 -8.42 28.85
CA GLN A 382 24.02 -7.16 29.11
C GLN A 382 23.51 -6.46 30.39
N ALA A 383 22.66 -7.11 31.18
CA ALA A 383 21.98 -6.56 32.34
C ALA A 383 21.18 -5.27 32.03
N LEU A 384 20.69 -5.15 30.80
CA LEU A 384 19.89 -3.98 30.38
C LEU A 384 18.40 -4.25 30.57
N PRO A 385 17.66 -3.33 31.21
CA PRO A 385 16.21 -3.43 31.30
C PRO A 385 15.54 -3.26 29.93
N LEU A 386 14.31 -3.77 29.84
CA LEU A 386 13.42 -3.49 28.71
C LEU A 386 12.91 -2.05 28.77
N ASN A 387 12.92 -1.36 27.63
CA ASN A 387 12.39 0.00 27.53
C ASN A 387 10.86 -0.05 27.51
N PRO A 388 10.14 0.57 28.47
CA PRO A 388 8.67 0.56 28.50
C PRO A 388 7.97 1.09 27.24
N LYS A 389 8.68 1.90 26.43
CA LYS A 389 8.16 2.45 25.16
C LYS A 389 8.44 1.55 23.95
N SER A 390 9.20 0.47 24.09
CA SER A 390 9.56 -0.39 22.96
C SER A 390 8.45 -1.37 22.60
N VAL A 391 8.46 -1.83 21.34
CA VAL A 391 7.61 -2.94 20.88
C VAL A 391 7.94 -4.21 21.68
N ASP A 392 9.23 -4.50 21.89
CA ASP A 392 9.68 -5.66 22.64
C ASP A 392 9.08 -5.70 24.06
N TYR A 393 9.01 -4.56 24.76
CA TYR A 393 8.37 -4.50 26.08
C TYR A 393 6.88 -4.82 25.99
N ARG A 394 6.15 -4.21 25.04
CA ARG A 394 4.71 -4.42 24.88
C ARG A 394 4.38 -5.89 24.57
N GLU A 395 5.16 -6.53 23.69
CA GLU A 395 5.00 -7.95 23.39
C GLU A 395 5.28 -8.83 24.61
N ILE A 396 6.35 -8.55 25.35
CA ILE A 396 6.69 -9.29 26.57
C ILE A 396 5.58 -9.16 27.61
N MET A 397 5.01 -7.96 27.80
CA MET A 397 3.94 -7.74 28.78
C MET A 397 2.63 -8.48 28.44
N GLU A 398 2.39 -8.82 27.18
CA GLU A 398 1.17 -9.52 26.73
C GLU A 398 1.28 -11.05 26.79
N MET A 399 2.47 -11.61 27.06
CA MET A 399 2.62 -13.06 27.23
C MET A 399 2.01 -13.52 28.56
N ASP A 400 1.60 -14.78 28.63
CA ASP A 400 1.14 -15.38 29.89
C ASP A 400 2.32 -15.71 30.82
N TRP A 401 2.53 -14.84 31.81
CA TRP A 401 3.52 -15.01 32.87
C TRP A 401 2.97 -15.57 34.16
N SER A 402 1.70 -15.99 34.22
CA SER A 402 1.04 -16.43 35.45
C SER A 402 1.81 -17.54 36.19
N VAL A 403 2.49 -18.42 35.45
CA VAL A 403 3.29 -19.53 35.99
C VAL A 403 4.70 -19.08 36.41
N HIS A 404 5.23 -18.02 35.80
CA HIS A 404 6.63 -17.58 35.94
C HIS A 404 6.80 -16.06 36.08
N PRO A 405 6.06 -15.38 37.00
CA PRO A 405 6.09 -13.92 37.11
C PRO A 405 7.49 -13.38 37.43
N GLN A 406 8.30 -14.13 38.18
CA GLN A 406 9.67 -13.77 38.52
C GLN A 406 10.59 -13.61 37.30
N VAL A 407 10.32 -14.33 36.21
CA VAL A 407 11.13 -14.22 34.97
C VAL A 407 10.84 -12.89 34.29
N LEU A 408 9.56 -12.50 34.23
CA LEU A 408 9.15 -11.19 33.73
C LEU A 408 9.83 -10.08 34.54
N ASP A 409 9.71 -10.10 35.86
CA ASP A 409 10.30 -9.07 36.74
C ASP A 409 11.81 -8.89 36.48
N LYS A 410 12.52 -9.99 36.29
CA LYS A 410 13.95 -9.94 35.95
C LYS A 410 14.23 -9.32 34.59
N LEU A 411 13.43 -9.66 33.57
CA LEU A 411 13.54 -9.04 32.23
C LEU A 411 13.29 -7.54 32.28
N LEU A 412 12.26 -7.11 33.03
CA LEU A 412 11.90 -5.69 33.17
C LEU A 412 12.98 -4.89 33.90
N ASN A 413 13.61 -5.48 34.91
CA ASN A 413 14.63 -4.81 35.73
C ASN A 413 16.07 -5.02 35.25
N GLY A 414 16.29 -5.74 34.14
CA GLY A 414 17.64 -6.01 33.63
C GLY A 414 18.44 -6.99 34.49
N VAL A 415 17.78 -7.81 35.30
CA VAL A 415 18.44 -8.87 36.09
C VAL A 415 18.69 -10.06 35.18
N VAL A 416 19.96 -10.46 35.05
CA VAL A 416 20.37 -11.54 34.14
C VAL A 416 19.67 -12.85 34.50
N LEU A 417 19.01 -13.47 33.52
CA LEU A 417 18.37 -14.78 33.66
C LEU A 417 19.41 -15.91 33.67
N HIS A 418 19.26 -16.87 34.58
CA HIS A 418 20.04 -18.11 34.53
C HIS A 418 19.45 -19.12 33.53
N SER A 419 20.15 -20.24 33.31
CA SER A 419 19.80 -21.21 32.25
C SER A 419 18.35 -21.72 32.34
N GLU A 420 17.92 -22.14 33.53
CA GLU A 420 16.55 -22.61 33.76
C GLU A 420 15.49 -21.51 33.52
N GLU A 421 15.78 -20.26 33.88
CA GLU A 421 14.88 -19.12 33.63
C GLU A 421 14.79 -18.79 32.14
N ARG A 422 15.89 -18.91 31.40
CA ARG A 422 15.87 -18.80 29.94
C ARG A 422 15.02 -19.91 29.31
N THR A 423 15.08 -21.13 29.83
CA THR A 423 14.18 -22.22 29.41
C THR A 423 12.71 -21.88 29.70
N LYS A 424 12.41 -21.30 30.86
CA LYS A 424 11.05 -20.86 31.21
C LYS A 424 10.55 -19.78 30.25
N PHE A 425 11.36 -18.75 29.98
CA PHE A 425 11.03 -17.72 28.99
C PHE A 425 10.80 -18.34 27.59
N LEU A 426 11.69 -19.23 27.14
CA LEU A 426 11.54 -19.89 25.85
C LEU A 426 10.22 -20.67 25.75
N LYS A 427 9.81 -21.37 26.82
CA LYS A 427 8.53 -22.07 26.89
C LYS A 427 7.36 -21.10 26.82
N THR A 428 7.33 -20.06 27.65
CA THR A 428 6.28 -19.02 27.63
C THR A 428 6.13 -18.44 26.22
N LYS A 429 7.24 -18.02 25.61
CA LYS A 429 7.27 -17.52 24.23
C LYS A 429 6.68 -18.53 23.24
N PHE A 430 7.02 -19.82 23.37
CA PHE A 430 6.56 -20.86 22.45
C PHE A 430 5.04 -21.07 22.55
N HIS A 431 4.49 -21.04 23.76
CA HIS A 431 3.05 -21.10 23.98
C HIS A 431 2.35 -19.89 23.36
N THR A 432 2.85 -18.68 23.62
CA THR A 432 2.31 -17.45 23.01
C THR A 432 2.32 -17.52 21.48
N ALA A 433 3.44 -17.94 20.86
CA ALA A 433 3.53 -18.02 19.41
C ALA A 433 2.47 -18.96 18.80
N ARG A 434 2.23 -20.12 19.43
CA ARG A 434 1.22 -21.09 18.99
C ARG A 434 -0.21 -20.57 19.13
N GLU A 435 -0.51 -19.88 20.23
CA GLU A 435 -1.83 -19.30 20.46
C GLU A 435 -2.13 -18.19 19.46
N VAL A 436 -1.16 -17.30 19.23
CA VAL A 436 -1.27 -16.23 18.23
C VAL A 436 -1.41 -16.80 16.81
N GLU A 437 -0.66 -17.84 16.46
CA GLU A 437 -0.79 -18.55 15.17
C GLU A 437 -2.18 -19.17 14.99
N SER A 438 -2.70 -19.84 16.01
CA SER A 438 -4.06 -20.39 15.97
C SER A 438 -5.10 -19.28 15.75
N TYR A 439 -5.00 -18.19 16.51
CA TYR A 439 -5.94 -17.07 16.37
C TYR A 439 -5.84 -16.39 14.99
N GLN A 440 -4.62 -16.19 14.49
CA GLN A 440 -4.37 -15.65 13.15
C GLN A 440 -5.04 -16.49 12.07
N HIS A 441 -4.85 -17.81 12.10
CA HIS A 441 -5.49 -18.73 11.15
C HIS A 441 -7.02 -18.72 11.27
N ASP A 442 -7.57 -18.63 12.49
CA ASP A 442 -9.02 -18.53 12.70
C ASP A 442 -9.61 -17.24 12.12
N VAL A 443 -8.89 -16.11 12.23
CA VAL A 443 -9.31 -14.86 11.60
C VAL A 443 -9.22 -14.97 10.07
N LEU A 444 -8.12 -15.50 9.53
CA LEU A 444 -7.95 -15.66 8.08
C LEU A 444 -9.02 -16.58 7.46
N ASN A 445 -9.29 -17.72 8.09
CA ASN A 445 -10.34 -18.65 7.64
C ASN A 445 -11.73 -18.01 7.66
N ARG A 446 -11.99 -17.11 8.63
CA ARG A 446 -13.22 -16.33 8.67
C ARG A 446 -13.29 -15.29 7.56
N LEU A 447 -12.19 -14.63 7.19
CA LEU A 447 -12.15 -13.74 6.02
C LEU A 447 -12.50 -14.51 4.75
N LEU A 448 -11.92 -15.69 4.53
CA LEU A 448 -12.25 -16.58 3.40
C LEU A 448 -13.74 -16.94 3.39
N THR A 449 -14.27 -17.39 4.53
CA THR A 449 -15.67 -17.81 4.67
C THR A 449 -16.63 -16.65 4.38
N LYS A 450 -16.28 -15.45 4.83
CA LYS A 450 -17.05 -14.22 4.61
C LYS A 450 -16.78 -13.56 3.25
N LYS A 451 -15.85 -14.10 2.46
CA LYS A 451 -15.42 -13.54 1.17
C LYS A 451 -14.92 -12.10 1.27
N VAL A 452 -14.20 -11.81 2.35
CA VAL A 452 -13.54 -10.51 2.51
C VAL A 452 -12.30 -10.50 1.63
N ASN A 453 -12.19 -9.48 0.77
CA ASN A 453 -11.04 -9.28 -0.10
C ASN A 453 -9.82 -8.79 0.71
N LEU A 454 -8.62 -8.96 0.17
CA LEU A 454 -7.39 -8.47 0.79
C LEU A 454 -6.55 -7.73 -0.27
N THR A 455 -6.25 -6.45 -0.02
CA THR A 455 -5.40 -5.66 -0.92
C THR A 455 -3.96 -5.60 -0.42
N SER A 456 -3.03 -5.98 -1.30
CA SER A 456 -1.59 -5.97 -1.05
C SER A 456 -0.93 -4.66 -1.47
N LEU A 457 -0.05 -4.14 -0.63
CA LEU A 457 0.59 -2.82 -0.79
C LEU A 457 2.09 -2.90 -0.48
N PRO A 458 2.89 -3.63 -1.27
CA PRO A 458 4.26 -4.03 -0.90
C PRO A 458 5.15 -2.88 -0.42
N SER A 459 5.23 -1.78 -1.18
CA SER A 459 6.08 -0.63 -0.84
C SER A 459 5.66 0.06 0.43
N SER A 460 4.35 0.33 0.56
CA SER A 460 3.77 0.93 1.75
C SER A 460 4.07 0.06 2.97
N ASN A 461 3.82 -1.24 2.83
CA ASN A 461 4.04 -2.23 3.86
C ASN A 461 5.51 -2.27 4.32
N LYS A 462 6.49 -2.23 3.42
CA LYS A 462 7.92 -2.25 3.78
C LYS A 462 8.34 -0.94 4.43
N LYS A 463 8.00 0.19 3.81
CA LYS A 463 8.50 1.52 4.21
C LYS A 463 7.84 2.05 5.48
N LEU A 464 6.56 1.74 5.71
CA LEU A 464 5.78 2.38 6.76
C LEU A 464 5.68 1.57 8.05
N THR A 465 5.80 0.24 7.98
CA THR A 465 5.43 -0.63 9.11
C THR A 465 6.61 -1.14 9.92
N ASN A 466 7.79 -1.30 9.30
CA ASN A 466 8.98 -1.90 9.90
C ASN A 466 8.79 -3.32 10.48
N TYR A 467 7.69 -4.03 10.18
CA TYR A 467 7.44 -5.38 10.71
C TYR A 467 8.01 -6.51 9.85
N PHE A 468 8.48 -6.21 8.63
CA PHE A 468 9.23 -7.15 7.81
C PHE A 468 10.44 -6.47 7.17
N PHE A 469 11.51 -7.23 6.99
CA PHE A 469 12.83 -6.69 6.65
C PHE A 469 13.04 -6.62 5.13
N SER A 470 12.43 -7.54 4.39
CA SER A 470 12.56 -7.58 2.93
C SER A 470 11.23 -7.92 2.26
N TYR A 471 11.03 -7.47 1.02
CA TYR A 471 9.80 -7.76 0.27
C TYR A 471 9.52 -9.27 0.13
N LYS A 472 10.53 -10.15 0.16
CA LYS A 472 10.37 -11.61 0.21
C LYS A 472 9.53 -12.11 1.40
N ASP A 473 9.50 -11.35 2.49
CA ASP A 473 8.73 -11.68 3.68
C ASP A 473 7.27 -11.19 3.57
N HIS A 474 6.93 -10.51 2.47
CA HIS A 474 5.58 -10.03 2.23
C HIS A 474 4.63 -11.21 2.01
N PRO A 475 3.50 -11.28 2.72
CA PRO A 475 2.64 -12.48 2.76
C PRO A 475 1.76 -12.69 1.52
N PHE A 476 2.03 -11.99 0.41
CA PHE A 476 1.17 -11.99 -0.79
C PHE A 476 0.92 -13.40 -1.31
N SER A 477 2.00 -14.14 -1.56
CA SER A 477 1.91 -15.47 -2.15
C SER A 477 1.34 -16.50 -1.18
N TRP A 478 1.53 -16.30 0.12
CA TRP A 478 0.85 -17.12 1.12
C TRP A 478 -0.66 -16.89 1.10
N TRP A 479 -1.12 -15.64 1.01
CA TRP A 479 -2.54 -15.34 0.84
C TRP A 479 -3.10 -15.91 -0.46
N GLU A 480 -2.35 -15.84 -1.55
CA GLU A 480 -2.72 -16.42 -2.84
C GLU A 480 -2.92 -17.94 -2.72
N LYS A 481 -1.94 -18.65 -2.14
CA LYS A 481 -1.99 -20.11 -1.90
C LYS A 481 -3.13 -20.51 -0.96
N LYS A 482 -3.51 -19.64 -0.02
CA LYS A 482 -4.68 -19.82 0.87
C LYS A 482 -6.02 -19.62 0.15
N GLY A 483 -6.02 -19.08 -1.06
CA GLY A 483 -7.22 -18.81 -1.84
C GLY A 483 -7.91 -17.51 -1.47
N MET A 484 -7.19 -16.55 -0.87
CA MET A 484 -7.73 -15.21 -0.62
C MET A 484 -8.08 -14.51 -1.95
N ILE A 485 -9.12 -13.70 -1.93
CA ILE A 485 -9.43 -12.79 -3.04
C ILE A 485 -8.51 -11.59 -2.90
N LEU A 486 -7.55 -11.47 -3.82
CA LEU A 486 -6.48 -10.48 -3.73
C LEU A 486 -6.70 -9.28 -4.67
N GLY A 487 -6.31 -8.11 -4.18
CA GLY A 487 -6.07 -6.90 -4.97
C GLY A 487 -4.62 -6.43 -4.82
N VAL A 488 -4.18 -5.57 -5.73
CA VAL A 488 -2.89 -4.88 -5.65
C VAL A 488 -3.14 -3.39 -5.71
N GLY A 489 -2.47 -2.64 -4.86
CA GLY A 489 -2.45 -1.20 -4.98
C GLY A 489 -1.10 -0.58 -4.66
N THR A 490 -1.01 0.72 -4.91
CA THR A 490 0.24 1.48 -4.75
C THR A 490 0.24 2.39 -3.53
N ASP A 491 -0.91 2.56 -2.88
CA ASP A 491 -1.13 3.43 -1.73
C ASP A 491 -0.87 4.92 -2.10
N ASN A 492 0.36 5.40 -1.93
CA ASN A 492 0.78 6.77 -2.27
C ASN A 492 2.03 6.72 -3.15
N TYR A 493 1.87 6.32 -4.42
CA TYR A 493 2.99 5.88 -5.25
C TYR A 493 4.08 6.93 -5.48
N ILE A 494 3.69 8.22 -5.57
CA ILE A 494 4.65 9.32 -5.70
C ILE A 494 5.44 9.43 -4.40
N THR A 495 4.75 9.53 -3.26
CA THR A 495 5.40 9.66 -1.95
C THR A 495 6.25 8.45 -1.58
N LEU A 496 5.84 7.24 -1.94
CA LEU A 496 6.57 6.02 -1.64
C LEU A 496 7.67 5.69 -2.66
N ASN A 497 7.89 6.56 -3.65
CA ASN A 497 8.86 6.40 -4.73
C ASN A 497 8.68 5.06 -5.49
N THR A 498 7.46 4.82 -5.96
CA THR A 498 7.13 3.61 -6.72
C THR A 498 6.13 3.90 -7.85
N ASN A 499 5.58 2.86 -8.47
CA ASN A 499 4.46 2.90 -9.40
C ASN A 499 3.84 1.50 -9.49
N TYR A 500 2.69 1.38 -10.16
CA TYR A 500 1.96 0.11 -10.23
C TYR A 500 2.79 -1.06 -10.76
N ILE A 501 3.56 -0.86 -11.83
CA ILE A 501 4.37 -1.91 -12.44
C ILE A 501 5.51 -2.34 -11.51
N LEU A 502 6.12 -1.39 -10.79
CA LEU A 502 7.13 -1.72 -9.78
C LEU A 502 6.53 -2.54 -8.64
N GLU A 503 5.30 -2.28 -8.20
CA GLU A 503 4.63 -3.13 -7.20
C GLU A 503 4.42 -4.56 -7.73
N VAL A 504 4.02 -4.70 -8.99
CA VAL A 504 3.90 -6.00 -9.66
C VAL A 504 5.25 -6.74 -9.70
N LEU A 505 6.34 -6.06 -10.06
CA LEU A 505 7.68 -6.66 -10.07
C LEU A 505 8.16 -7.05 -8.68
N LYS A 506 7.92 -6.21 -7.67
CA LYS A 506 8.27 -6.52 -6.28
C LYS A 506 7.55 -7.77 -5.81
N ILE A 507 6.25 -7.90 -6.10
CA ILE A 507 5.48 -9.11 -5.80
C ILE A 507 6.08 -10.33 -6.49
N LEU A 508 6.38 -10.23 -7.80
CA LEU A 508 6.97 -11.33 -8.56
C LEU A 508 8.34 -11.77 -8.01
N PHE A 509 9.19 -10.83 -7.61
CA PHE A 509 10.53 -11.13 -7.10
C PHE A 509 10.52 -11.60 -5.65
N SER A 510 9.43 -11.39 -4.92
CA SER A 510 9.29 -11.80 -3.52
C SER A 510 9.03 -13.31 -3.36
N ASP A 511 8.34 -13.94 -4.33
CA ASP A 511 8.16 -15.40 -4.39
C ASP A 511 8.29 -15.88 -5.84
N PRO A 512 9.51 -15.83 -6.41
CA PRO A 512 9.72 -16.07 -7.84
C PRO A 512 9.46 -17.53 -8.24
N GLU A 513 9.63 -18.46 -7.30
CA GLU A 513 9.49 -19.91 -7.50
C GLU A 513 8.01 -20.30 -7.64
N ASP A 514 7.17 -19.89 -6.68
CA ASP A 514 5.79 -20.38 -6.63
C ASP A 514 4.77 -19.44 -7.29
N LEU A 515 5.04 -18.13 -7.35
CA LEU A 515 4.12 -17.18 -7.97
C LEU A 515 4.32 -17.12 -9.48
N LYS A 516 3.35 -17.68 -10.22
CA LYS A 516 3.36 -17.68 -11.69
C LYS A 516 3.02 -16.32 -12.28
N ILE A 517 3.69 -15.92 -13.36
CA ILE A 517 3.42 -14.66 -14.08
C ILE A 517 1.95 -14.57 -14.52
N THR A 518 1.37 -15.66 -15.06
CA THR A 518 -0.05 -15.67 -15.45
C THR A 518 -0.98 -15.46 -14.25
N LYS A 519 -0.65 -16.02 -13.08
CA LYS A 519 -1.48 -15.82 -11.88
C LYS A 519 -1.43 -14.37 -11.42
N LEU A 520 -0.25 -13.76 -11.45
CA LEU A 520 -0.08 -12.36 -11.13
C LEU A 520 -0.87 -11.45 -12.09
N LEU A 521 -0.82 -11.71 -13.41
CA LEU A 521 -1.63 -11.00 -14.41
C LEU A 521 -3.15 -11.14 -14.15
N MET A 522 -3.62 -12.32 -13.76
CA MET A 522 -5.03 -12.54 -13.41
C MET A 522 -5.45 -11.68 -12.20
N ILE A 523 -4.62 -11.61 -11.16
CA ILE A 523 -4.90 -10.81 -9.97
C ILE A 523 -4.88 -9.31 -10.30
N THR A 524 -3.84 -8.82 -10.98
CA THR A 524 -3.65 -7.38 -11.23
C THR A 524 -4.64 -6.81 -12.25
N THR A 525 -5.18 -7.64 -13.15
CA THR A 525 -6.25 -7.22 -14.09
C THR A 525 -7.65 -7.54 -13.57
N GLY A 526 -7.78 -8.41 -12.56
CA GLY A 526 -9.04 -8.95 -12.08
C GLY A 526 -9.71 -9.94 -13.05
N GLU A 527 -8.99 -10.43 -14.06
CA GLU A 527 -9.49 -11.43 -15.00
C GLU A 527 -9.35 -12.85 -14.42
N THR A 528 -10.45 -13.61 -14.45
CA THR A 528 -10.50 -14.95 -13.85
C THR A 528 -10.40 -16.08 -14.88
N ARG A 529 -10.57 -15.77 -16.17
CA ARG A 529 -10.52 -16.73 -17.28
C ARG A 529 -9.08 -16.90 -17.76
N ARG A 530 -8.41 -17.93 -17.27
CA ARG A 530 -7.02 -18.25 -17.67
C ARG A 530 -6.82 -18.31 -19.18
N ALA A 531 -7.73 -18.95 -19.91
CA ALA A 531 -7.63 -19.06 -21.37
C ALA A 531 -7.66 -17.70 -22.08
N TYR A 532 -8.36 -16.71 -21.53
CA TYR A 532 -8.36 -15.36 -22.08
C TYR A 532 -7.03 -14.66 -21.83
N ILE A 533 -6.44 -14.80 -20.63
CA ILE A 533 -5.06 -14.32 -20.39
C ILE A 533 -4.07 -14.97 -21.36
N SER A 534 -4.17 -16.28 -21.61
CA SER A 534 -3.35 -16.97 -22.61
C SER A 534 -3.48 -16.33 -23.99
N GLN A 535 -4.71 -16.06 -24.43
CA GLN A 535 -4.98 -15.41 -25.71
C GLN A 535 -4.35 -14.01 -25.78
N LEU A 536 -4.44 -13.22 -24.70
CA LEU A 536 -3.83 -11.88 -24.64
C LEU A 536 -2.30 -11.94 -24.71
N LEU A 537 -1.66 -12.95 -24.10
CA LEU A 537 -0.22 -13.16 -24.25
C LEU A 537 0.17 -13.42 -25.71
N TRP A 538 -0.62 -14.21 -26.44
CA TRP A 538 -0.41 -14.43 -27.87
C TRP A 538 -0.63 -13.17 -28.71
N GLN A 539 -1.67 -12.37 -28.42
CA GLN A 539 -1.89 -11.08 -29.10
C GLN A 539 -0.73 -10.12 -28.88
N MET A 540 -0.20 -10.07 -27.66
CA MET A 540 0.98 -9.26 -27.34
C MET A 540 2.19 -9.68 -28.17
N ARG A 541 2.43 -10.99 -28.32
CA ARG A 541 3.47 -11.53 -29.20
C ARG A 541 3.27 -11.12 -30.65
N GLU A 542 2.07 -11.30 -31.21
CA GLU A 542 1.78 -10.93 -32.60
C GLU A 542 2.01 -9.44 -32.86
N ASN A 543 1.55 -8.57 -31.96
CA ASN A 543 1.75 -7.13 -32.08
C ASN A 543 3.22 -6.73 -31.97
N THR A 544 3.97 -7.45 -31.12
CA THR A 544 5.39 -7.24 -30.92
C THR A 544 6.18 -7.64 -32.16
N LEU A 545 5.83 -8.75 -32.81
CA LEU A 545 6.45 -9.17 -34.09
C LEU A 545 6.10 -8.22 -35.24
N LYS A 546 4.86 -7.74 -35.34
CA LYS A 546 4.43 -6.78 -36.38
C LYS A 546 5.10 -5.41 -36.28
N GLY A 547 5.61 -5.03 -35.11
CA GLY A 547 6.35 -3.79 -34.91
C GLY A 547 7.84 -3.85 -35.27
N LEU A 548 8.33 -5.01 -35.70
CA LEU A 548 9.71 -5.22 -36.17
C LEU A 548 9.84 -5.14 -37.71
N ASP A 549 8.73 -5.27 -38.42
CA ASP A 549 8.60 -5.04 -39.88
C ASP A 549 8.26 -3.57 -40.17
#